data_AF-A0A7Y3EF84-F1
#
_entry.id   AF-A0A7Y3EF84-F1
#
_cell.length_a   1.000
_cell.length_b   1.000
_cell.length_c   1.000
_cell.angle_alpha   90.00
_cell.angle_beta   90.00
_cell.angle_gamma   90.00
#
_symmetry.space_group_name_H-M   'P 1'
#
loop_
_entity.id
_entity.type
_entity.pdbx_description
1 polymer ?
#
loop_
_entity_poly.entity_id
_entity_poly.type
_entity_poly.pdbx_seq_one_letter_code
_entity_poly.pdbx_strand_id
1 'polypeptide(L)'
;MGPEQQRILTQLGVPAHRIIIGHCCRTDDREYHLDIARQGSYLGFDQFGIEMLISDEARVASLVALIGSGAGDRVVVSHDSALCWRGEPIPPGLTSSIGPHAFDPTHFWTHIVPRLRDAGVDDRAIDRLVVENPRRFFEGSHLDALA
;
A
#
# COMPACT_ATOMS: atom_id res chain seq x y z
N MET A 1 -5.69 11.40 6.10
CA MET A 1 -5.77 12.60 5.24
C MET A 1 -5.75 12.28 3.73
N GLY A 2 -5.75 11.01 3.31
CA GLY A 2 -5.68 10.65 1.89
C GLY A 2 -6.74 11.28 0.98
N PRO A 3 -8.05 11.20 1.32
CA PRO A 3 -9.10 11.83 0.51
C PRO A 3 -8.91 13.34 0.33
N GLU A 4 -8.43 14.02 1.37
CA GLU A 4 -8.18 15.46 1.32
C GLU A 4 -7.00 15.80 0.41
N GLN A 5 -5.92 15.03 0.47
CA GLN A 5 -4.77 15.18 -0.45
C GLN A 5 -5.18 14.94 -1.90
N GLN A 6 -5.92 13.86 -2.16
CA GLN A 6 -6.47 13.55 -3.48
C GLN A 6 -7.37 14.68 -3.99
N ARG A 7 -8.28 15.19 -3.15
CA ARG A 7 -9.18 16.30 -3.49
C ARG A 7 -8.42 17.57 -3.86
N ILE A 8 -7.41 17.95 -3.10
CA ILE A 8 -6.60 19.15 -3.38
C ILE A 8 -5.86 18.99 -4.72
N LEU A 9 -5.19 17.86 -4.94
CA LEU A 9 -4.42 17.61 -6.15
C LEU A 9 -5.30 17.58 -7.40
N THR A 10 -6.45 16.92 -7.31
CA THR A 10 -7.43 16.85 -8.40
C THR A 10 -8.06 18.21 -8.71
N GLN A 11 -8.34 19.03 -7.70
CA GLN A 11 -8.79 20.42 -7.90
C GLN A 11 -7.76 21.29 -8.61
N LEU A 12 -6.46 21.00 -8.45
CA LEU A 12 -5.38 21.66 -9.16
C LEU A 12 -5.10 21.08 -10.55
N GLY A 13 -5.94 20.15 -11.02
CA GLY A 13 -5.88 19.58 -12.37
C GLY A 13 -4.99 18.34 -12.51
N VAL A 14 -4.49 17.76 -11.40
CA VAL A 14 -3.77 16.48 -11.46
C VAL A 14 -4.78 15.34 -11.69
N PRO A 15 -4.66 14.54 -12.76
CA PRO A 15 -5.55 13.41 -12.97
C PRO A 15 -5.43 12.39 -11.83
N ALA A 16 -6.55 11.87 -11.32
CA ALA A 16 -6.55 10.99 -10.16
C ALA A 16 -5.67 9.72 -10.33
N HIS A 17 -5.65 9.16 -11.55
CA HIS A 17 -4.82 8.00 -11.92
C HIS A 17 -3.30 8.31 -11.97
N ARG A 18 -2.90 9.57 -11.74
CA ARG A 18 -1.49 10.01 -11.60
C ARG A 18 -1.11 10.27 -10.15
N ILE A 19 -1.96 9.92 -9.19
CA ILE A 19 -1.75 10.15 -7.76
C ILE A 19 -1.63 8.81 -7.04
N ILE A 20 -0.57 8.64 -6.26
CA ILE A 20 -0.44 7.60 -5.23
C ILE A 20 -0.49 8.28 -3.87
N ILE A 21 -1.44 7.88 -3.03
CA ILE A 21 -1.48 8.25 -1.62
C ILE A 21 -0.65 7.23 -0.84
N GLY A 22 0.51 7.65 -0.33
CA GLY A 22 1.38 6.79 0.48
C GLY A 22 0.83 6.47 1.87
N HIS A 23 1.43 5.49 2.54
CA HIS A 23 1.10 5.09 3.91
C HIS A 23 -0.38 4.76 4.16
N CYS A 24 -1.12 4.32 3.12
CA CYS A 24 -2.50 3.87 3.28
C CYS A 24 -2.59 2.63 4.18
N CYS A 25 -1.50 1.89 4.36
CA CYS A 25 -1.38 0.74 5.26
C CYS A 25 -1.17 1.10 6.75
N ARG A 26 -1.36 2.37 7.17
CA ARG A 26 -1.39 2.78 8.59
C ARG A 26 -2.79 2.75 9.21
N THR A 27 -3.78 2.30 8.46
CA THR A 27 -5.16 2.13 8.91
C THR A 27 -5.74 0.88 8.24
N ASP A 28 -6.63 0.20 8.95
CA ASP A 28 -7.44 -0.92 8.46
C ASP A 28 -8.86 -0.49 8.07
N ASP A 29 -9.13 0.82 8.04
CA ASP A 29 -10.40 1.40 7.64
C ASP A 29 -10.66 1.17 6.14
N ARG A 30 -11.54 0.21 5.88
CA ARG A 30 -11.96 -0.16 4.53
C ARG A 30 -12.61 0.99 3.78
N GLU A 31 -13.43 1.81 4.43
CA GLU A 31 -14.13 2.89 3.73
C GLU A 31 -13.16 3.99 3.33
N TYR A 32 -12.21 4.31 4.21
CA TYR A 32 -11.09 5.19 3.87
C TYR A 32 -10.34 4.72 2.61
N HIS A 33 -10.03 3.43 2.51
CA HIS A 33 -9.34 2.88 1.34
C HIS A 33 -10.21 2.93 0.08
N LEU A 34 -11.49 2.54 0.19
CA LEU A 34 -12.40 2.53 -0.94
C LEU A 34 -12.73 3.94 -1.44
N ASP A 35 -12.82 4.94 -0.57
CA ASP A 35 -13.06 6.33 -0.96
C ASP A 35 -11.95 6.88 -1.85
N ILE A 36 -10.69 6.55 -1.55
CA ILE A 36 -9.54 6.92 -2.39
C ILE A 36 -9.60 6.16 -3.72
N ALA A 37 -9.89 4.86 -3.68
CA ALA A 37 -9.93 4.00 -4.86
C ALA A 37 -11.04 4.42 -5.83
N ARG A 38 -12.26 4.65 -5.33
CA ARG A 38 -13.43 5.09 -6.12
C ARG A 38 -13.18 6.42 -6.82
N GLN A 39 -12.46 7.33 -6.16
CA GLN A 39 -12.05 8.61 -6.74
C GLN A 39 -10.87 8.49 -7.71
N GLY A 40 -10.31 7.29 -7.91
CA GLY A 40 -9.40 6.97 -9.02
C GLY A 40 -7.92 7.09 -8.72
N SER A 41 -7.53 7.29 -7.46
CA SER A 41 -6.11 7.31 -7.05
C SER A 41 -5.64 5.96 -6.55
N TYR A 42 -4.33 5.78 -6.58
CA TYR A 42 -3.67 4.59 -6.08
C TYR A 42 -3.42 4.69 -4.57
N LEU A 43 -3.49 3.55 -3.89
CA LEU A 43 -3.13 3.37 -2.50
C LEU A 43 -1.72 2.79 -2.41
N GLY A 44 -0.85 3.46 -1.66
CA GLY A 44 0.48 2.99 -1.31
C GLY A 44 0.46 2.14 -0.05
N PHE A 45 0.74 0.85 -0.20
CA PHE A 45 0.96 -0.10 0.89
C PHE A 45 2.47 -0.32 1.02
N ASP A 46 3.11 0.47 1.88
CA ASP A 46 4.56 0.64 1.85
C ASP A 46 5.28 0.26 3.15
N GLN A 47 4.60 -0.15 4.22
CA GLN A 47 5.21 -0.32 5.56
C GLN A 47 5.11 -1.74 6.14
N PHE A 48 5.09 -2.77 5.30
CA PHE A 48 5.12 -4.16 5.79
C PHE A 48 6.35 -4.40 6.69
N GLY A 49 6.16 -5.14 7.79
CA GLY A 49 7.17 -5.38 8.81
C GLY A 49 7.28 -4.32 9.90
N ILE A 50 6.69 -3.12 9.72
CA ILE A 50 6.66 -2.06 10.76
C ILE A 50 5.44 -2.27 11.66
N GLU A 51 5.53 -3.23 12.58
CA GLU A 51 4.40 -3.69 13.40
C GLU A 51 3.99 -2.72 14.52
N MET A 52 4.84 -1.75 14.89
CA MET A 52 4.49 -0.72 15.88
C MET A 52 3.33 0.19 15.46
N LEU A 53 3.01 0.25 14.16
CA LEU A 53 1.97 1.12 13.60
C LEU A 53 0.66 0.36 13.39
N ILE A 54 0.74 -0.75 12.66
CA ILE A 54 -0.35 -1.69 12.43
C ILE A 54 0.32 -3.05 12.23
N SER A 55 -0.34 -4.14 12.64
CA SER A 55 0.21 -5.48 12.43
C SER A 55 0.17 -5.86 10.95
N ASP A 56 1.09 -6.71 10.50
CA ASP A 56 1.03 -7.20 9.12
C ASP A 56 -0.21 -8.08 8.88
N GLU A 57 -0.80 -8.65 9.93
CA GLU A 57 -2.11 -9.29 9.84
C GLU A 57 -3.21 -8.34 9.40
N ALA A 58 -3.29 -7.16 10.04
CA ALA A 58 -4.24 -6.13 9.64
C ALA A 58 -3.96 -5.63 8.21
N ARG A 59 -2.69 -5.41 7.84
CA ARG A 59 -2.32 -4.99 6.47
C ARG A 59 -2.73 -6.01 5.42
N VAL A 60 -2.46 -7.30 5.67
CA VAL A 60 -2.85 -8.40 4.78
C VAL A 60 -4.37 -8.45 4.66
N ALA A 61 -5.11 -8.37 5.77
CA ALA A 61 -6.57 -8.36 5.76
C ALA A 61 -7.14 -7.19 4.94
N SER A 62 -6.61 -5.97 5.10
CA SER A 62 -7.01 -4.81 4.30
C SER A 62 -6.72 -5.00 2.81
N LEU A 63 -5.56 -5.55 2.48
CA LEU A 63 -5.17 -5.81 1.09
C LEU A 63 -6.09 -6.86 0.43
N VAL A 64 -6.38 -7.95 1.14
CA VAL A 64 -7.33 -8.98 0.71
C VAL A 64 -8.72 -8.37 0.51
N ALA A 65 -9.19 -7.55 1.44
CA ALA A 65 -10.49 -6.88 1.33
C ALA A 65 -10.56 -5.93 0.12
N LEU A 66 -9.49 -5.20 -0.19
CA LEU A 66 -9.41 -4.33 -1.36
C LEU A 66 -9.43 -5.10 -2.67
N ILE A 67 -8.64 -6.19 -2.75
CA ILE A 67 -8.64 -7.09 -3.90
C ILE A 67 -10.04 -7.69 -4.10
N GLY A 68 -10.65 -8.19 -3.04
CA GLY A 68 -12.00 -8.77 -3.07
C GLY A 68 -13.11 -7.76 -3.38
N SER A 69 -12.87 -6.46 -3.16
CA SER A 69 -13.80 -5.37 -3.52
C SER A 69 -13.57 -4.85 -4.95
N GLY A 70 -12.69 -5.48 -5.73
CA GLY A 70 -12.35 -5.05 -7.10
C GLY A 70 -11.35 -3.89 -7.19
N ALA A 71 -10.91 -3.33 -6.05
CA ALA A 71 -10.00 -2.19 -5.98
C ALA A 71 -8.51 -2.56 -6.08
N GLY A 72 -8.18 -3.84 -6.32
CA GLY A 72 -6.80 -4.33 -6.40
C GLY A 72 -5.98 -3.75 -7.56
N ASP A 73 -6.61 -3.15 -8.57
CA ASP A 73 -5.95 -2.45 -9.68
C ASP A 73 -5.45 -1.03 -9.33
N ARG A 74 -5.72 -0.60 -8.10
CA ARG A 74 -5.33 0.70 -7.55
C ARG A 74 -4.38 0.57 -6.37
N VAL A 75 -3.84 -0.61 -6.08
CA VAL A 75 -2.91 -0.80 -4.96
C VAL A 75 -1.50 -1.00 -5.48
N VAL A 76 -0.55 -0.25 -4.93
CA VAL A 76 0.89 -0.45 -5.18
C VAL A 76 1.59 -0.79 -3.87
N VAL A 77 2.56 -1.68 -3.93
CA VAL A 77 3.33 -2.13 -2.77
C VAL A 77 4.75 -1.58 -2.80
N SER A 78 5.27 -1.19 -1.64
CA SER A 78 6.65 -0.77 -1.43
C SER A 78 7.14 -1.14 -0.01
N HIS A 79 8.30 -0.63 0.40
CA HIS A 79 8.98 -1.00 1.66
C HIS A 79 9.18 0.16 2.64
N ASP A 80 9.01 1.42 2.20
CA ASP A 80 9.24 2.64 3.01
C ASP A 80 10.52 2.58 3.84
N SER A 81 11.57 2.05 3.21
CA SER A 81 12.85 1.75 3.85
C SER A 81 13.94 2.65 3.30
N ALA A 82 14.68 3.30 4.20
CA ALA A 82 15.91 3.98 3.87
C ALA A 82 17.09 3.03 4.11
N LEU A 83 17.91 2.81 3.08
CA LEU A 83 19.10 1.94 3.15
C LEU A 83 20.24 2.52 4.00
N CYS A 84 20.26 3.84 4.17
CA CYS A 84 21.28 4.53 4.96
C CYS A 84 20.62 5.62 5.80
N TRP A 85 20.59 5.40 7.11
CA TRP A 85 20.16 6.38 8.07
C TRP A 85 21.40 7.11 8.60
N ARG A 86 21.50 8.41 8.31
CA ARG A 86 22.56 9.24 8.90
C ARG A 86 22.14 9.63 10.32
N GLY A 87 22.53 8.83 11.32
CA GLY A 87 22.27 9.09 12.74
C GLY A 87 21.42 7.99 13.40
N GLU A 88 20.72 8.34 14.48
CA GLU A 88 19.78 7.47 15.18
C GLU A 88 18.34 7.89 14.82
N PRO A 89 17.77 7.36 13.72
CA PRO A 89 16.44 7.76 13.25
C PRO A 89 15.31 7.25 14.13
N ILE A 90 15.59 6.19 14.88
CA ILE A 90 14.64 5.52 15.76
C ILE A 90 15.10 5.83 17.18
N PRO A 91 14.26 6.45 18.02
CA PRO A 91 14.60 6.71 19.41
C PRO A 91 15.01 5.43 20.14
N PRO A 92 16.05 5.48 21.00
CA PRO A 92 16.45 4.36 21.83
C PRO A 92 15.25 3.82 22.62
N GLY A 93 15.00 2.50 22.55
CA GLY A 93 13.88 1.83 23.23
C GLY A 93 12.63 1.59 22.37
N LEU A 94 12.55 2.16 21.16
CA LEU A 94 11.48 1.85 20.20
C LEU A 94 11.84 0.74 19.20
N THR A 95 13.12 0.40 19.08
CA THR A 95 13.63 -0.62 18.14
C THR A 95 13.01 -1.99 18.36
N SER A 96 12.77 -2.41 19.61
CA SER A 96 12.11 -3.69 19.90
C SER A 96 10.64 -3.73 19.49
N SER A 97 9.97 -2.57 19.47
CA SER A 97 8.54 -2.47 19.16
C SER A 97 8.25 -2.41 17.66
N ILE A 98 9.27 -2.10 16.86
CA ILE A 98 9.16 -1.93 15.40
C ILE A 98 8.83 -3.24 14.68
N GLY A 99 9.30 -4.37 15.19
CA GLY A 99 9.11 -5.69 14.61
C GLY A 99 10.39 -6.25 13.96
N PRO A 100 10.54 -7.59 13.91
CA PRO A 100 11.78 -8.25 13.47
C PRO A 100 12.05 -8.13 11.96
N HIS A 101 11.04 -7.77 11.17
CA HIS A 101 11.12 -7.68 9.72
C HIS A 101 11.03 -6.25 9.19
N ALA A 102 11.06 -5.24 10.07
CA ALA A 102 11.01 -3.87 9.63
C ALA A 102 12.20 -3.52 8.76
N PHE A 103 11.94 -2.76 7.70
CA PHE A 103 12.93 -2.31 6.72
C PHE A 103 13.61 -3.43 5.92
N ASP A 104 13.21 -4.70 6.09
CA ASP A 104 13.67 -5.83 5.28
C ASP A 104 12.92 -5.87 3.93
N PRO A 105 13.59 -5.55 2.81
CA PRO A 105 12.94 -5.55 1.50
C PRO A 105 12.52 -6.95 1.03
N THR A 106 13.03 -8.02 1.66
CA THR A 106 12.64 -9.39 1.32
C THR A 106 11.38 -9.84 2.04
N HIS A 107 10.96 -9.14 3.10
CA HIS A 107 9.84 -9.53 3.96
C HIS A 107 8.52 -9.69 3.18
N PHE A 108 8.26 -8.79 2.22
CA PHE A 108 7.07 -8.87 1.38
C PHE A 108 6.99 -10.22 0.65
N TRP A 109 8.08 -10.67 0.04
CA TRP A 109 8.11 -11.92 -0.72
C TRP A 109 8.17 -13.16 0.17
N THR A 110 8.91 -13.09 1.26
CA THR A 110 9.20 -14.25 2.12
C THR A 110 8.10 -14.54 3.13
N HIS A 111 7.32 -13.53 3.54
CA HIS A 111 6.31 -13.67 4.60
C HIS A 111 4.93 -13.15 4.18
N ILE A 112 4.83 -12.01 3.49
CA ILE A 112 3.52 -11.42 3.14
C ILE A 112 2.85 -12.15 1.98
N VAL A 113 3.58 -12.44 0.90
CA VAL A 113 3.06 -13.17 -0.27
C VAL A 113 2.51 -14.56 0.10
N PRO A 114 3.21 -15.39 0.92
CA PRO A 114 2.63 -16.64 1.42
C PRO A 114 1.30 -16.43 2.15
N ARG A 115 1.20 -15.43 3.03
CA ARG A 115 -0.05 -15.11 3.77
C ARG A 115 -1.18 -14.65 2.85
N LEU A 116 -0.87 -13.91 1.79
CA LEU A 116 -1.85 -13.52 0.77
C LEU A 116 -2.38 -14.74 0.03
N ARG A 117 -1.50 -15.67 -0.35
CA ARG A 117 -1.89 -16.93 -1.00
C ARG A 117 -2.76 -17.80 -0.09
N ASP A 118 -2.39 -17.92 1.18
CA ASP A 118 -3.17 -18.65 2.18
C ASP A 118 -4.58 -18.03 2.36
N ALA A 119 -4.70 -16.71 2.17
CA ALA A 119 -5.97 -15.98 2.17
C ALA A 119 -6.74 -16.06 0.84
N GLY A 120 -6.27 -16.83 -0.13
CA GLY A 120 -6.94 -17.06 -1.42
C GLY A 120 -6.63 -16.02 -2.50
N VAL A 121 -5.62 -15.17 -2.32
CA VAL A 121 -5.14 -14.24 -3.36
C VAL A 121 -4.31 -15.02 -4.37
N ASP A 122 -4.70 -14.96 -5.65
CA ASP A 122 -3.97 -15.62 -6.73
C ASP A 122 -2.70 -14.86 -7.15
N ASP A 123 -1.80 -15.55 -7.86
CA ASP A 123 -0.55 -14.96 -8.34
C ASP A 123 -0.78 -13.80 -9.31
N ARG A 124 -1.91 -13.79 -10.03
CA ARG A 124 -2.27 -12.69 -10.94
C ARG A 124 -2.60 -11.40 -10.16
N ALA A 125 -3.28 -11.51 -9.04
CA ALA A 125 -3.53 -10.39 -8.15
C ALA A 125 -2.23 -9.88 -7.54
N ILE A 126 -1.30 -10.78 -7.15
CA ILE A 126 0.03 -10.38 -6.68
C ILE A 126 0.82 -9.64 -7.78
N ASP A 127 0.86 -10.19 -9.00
CA ASP A 127 1.48 -9.53 -10.17
C ASP A 127 0.86 -8.16 -10.44
N ARG A 128 -0.45 -8.02 -10.22
CA ARG A 128 -1.11 -6.72 -10.35
C ARG A 128 -0.54 -5.69 -9.39
N LEU A 129 -0.29 -6.05 -8.13
CA LEU A 129 0.24 -5.14 -7.10
C LEU A 129 1.65 -4.63 -7.40
N VAL A 130 2.51 -5.49 -7.94
CA VAL A 130 3.96 -5.25 -8.05
C VAL A 130 4.47 -5.05 -9.48
N VAL A 131 3.67 -5.41 -10.49
CA VAL A 131 4.04 -5.28 -11.91
C VAL A 131 3.02 -4.42 -12.66
N GLU A 132 1.75 -4.85 -12.72
CA GLU A 132 0.78 -4.19 -13.61
C GLU A 132 0.43 -2.77 -13.14
N ASN A 133 0.16 -2.58 -11.85
CA ASN A 133 -0.23 -1.29 -11.31
C ASN A 133 0.92 -0.28 -11.36
N PRO A 134 2.17 -0.60 -10.93
CA PRO A 134 3.30 0.28 -11.13
C PRO A 134 3.52 0.63 -12.60
N ARG A 135 3.48 -0.37 -13.51
CA ARG A 135 3.62 -0.12 -14.96
C ARG A 135 2.54 0.85 -15.46
N ARG A 136 1.27 0.61 -15.13
CA ARG A 136 0.13 1.45 -15.52
C ARG A 136 0.29 2.88 -14.99
N PHE A 137 0.74 3.04 -13.76
CA PHE A 137 0.99 4.35 -13.15
C PHE A 137 2.08 5.13 -13.89
N PHE A 138 3.23 4.49 -14.19
CA PHE A 138 4.34 5.14 -14.88
C PHE A 138 4.07 5.39 -16.38
N GLU A 139 3.32 4.51 -17.05
CA GLU A 139 2.77 4.77 -18.40
C GLU A 139 1.72 5.88 -18.37
N GLY A 140 1.04 6.03 -17.24
CA GLY A 140 -0.03 6.99 -17.06
C GLY A 140 -1.31 6.63 -17.79
N SER A 141 -1.60 5.32 -17.87
CA SER A 141 -2.82 4.83 -18.50
C SER A 141 -4.04 5.19 -17.66
N HIS A 142 -5.17 5.36 -18.33
CA HIS A 142 -6.45 5.58 -17.67
C HIS A 142 -6.87 4.36 -16.83
N LEU A 143 -7.54 4.63 -15.70
CA LEU A 143 -8.21 3.62 -14.89
C LEU A 143 -9.71 3.81 -15.06
N ASP A 144 -10.42 2.75 -15.45
CA ASP A 144 -11.88 2.77 -15.51
C ASP A 144 -12.45 2.95 -14.11
N ALA A 145 -13.61 3.61 -13.98
CA ALA A 145 -14.25 3.82 -12.69
C ALA A 145 -14.45 2.48 -11.95
N LEU A 146 -14.22 2.49 -10.63
CA LEU A 146 -14.49 1.32 -9.80
C LEU A 146 -16.01 1.08 -9.80
N ALA A 147 -16.43 -0.14 -10.15
CA ALA A 147 -17.83 -0.54 -10.22
C ALA A 147 -18.49 -0.63 -8.83
#